data_AF-A0AAV8ZLT3-F1
#
_entry.id   AF-A0AAV8ZLT3-F1
#
_cell.length_a   1.000
_cell.length_b   1.000
_cell.length_c   1.000
_cell.angle_alpha   90.00
_cell.angle_beta   90.00
_cell.angle_gamma   90.00
#
_symmetry.space_group_name_H-M   'P 1'
#
loop_
_entity.id
_entity.type
_entity.pdbx_description
1 polymer ?
#
loop_
_entity_poly.entity_id
_entity_poly.type
_entity_poly.pdbx_seq_one_letter_code
_entity_poly.pdbx_strand_id
1 'polypeptide(L)'
;MCIFKRCFSNIRDDFFNYINEDEKQIIEKGLKDLDDVDQDELDVLSRYECKTLPTKENFGRIINELAEHEIIQKTTFISDSFYDVIGNMLTSAMLHAVYEDCKPISRNILKKY
;
A
#
# COMPACT_ATOMS: atom_id res chain seq x y z
N MET A 1 -7.36 4.49 -0.79
CA MET A 1 -7.46 4.36 -2.23
C MET A 1 -6.92 5.61 -2.92
N CYS A 2 -5.94 5.44 -3.81
CA CYS A 2 -5.45 6.50 -4.69
C CYS A 2 -5.75 6.15 -6.16
N ILE A 3 -6.36 7.08 -6.90
CA ILE A 3 -6.66 6.96 -8.34
C ILE A 3 -6.18 8.24 -9.04
N PHE A 4 -5.39 8.12 -10.10
CA PHE A 4 -4.89 9.27 -10.88
C PHE A 4 -4.36 10.43 -10.01
N LYS A 5 -3.41 10.12 -9.10
CA LYS A 5 -2.79 11.10 -8.18
C LYS A 5 -3.74 11.72 -7.14
N ARG A 6 -4.98 11.24 -7.02
CA ARG A 6 -5.91 11.64 -5.95
C ARG A 6 -6.05 10.53 -4.93
N CYS A 7 -5.70 10.83 -3.68
CA CYS A 7 -5.91 9.93 -2.56
C CYS A 7 -7.15 10.34 -1.77
N PHE A 8 -8.02 9.37 -1.50
CA PHE A 8 -9.31 9.58 -0.82
C PHE A 8 -9.32 9.12 0.64
N SER A 9 -8.18 8.63 1.14
CA SER A 9 -8.01 8.07 2.49
C SER A 9 -6.57 8.27 2.98
N ASN A 10 -6.32 7.87 4.23
CA ASN A 10 -5.00 7.89 4.82
C ASN A 10 -4.11 6.84 4.15
N ILE A 11 -2.98 7.29 3.59
CA ILE A 11 -2.03 6.47 2.82
C ILE A 11 -1.40 5.38 3.69
N ARG A 12 -1.15 5.67 4.96
CA ARG A 12 -0.60 4.70 5.90
C ARG A 12 -1.61 3.58 6.16
N ASP A 13 -2.87 3.91 6.38
CA ASP A 13 -3.93 2.89 6.57
C ASP A 13 -4.15 2.06 5.31
N ASP A 14 -4.08 2.69 4.13
CA ASP A 14 -4.13 1.97 2.85
C ASP A 14 -2.96 1.01 2.69
N PHE A 15 -1.75 1.43 3.08
CA PHE A 15 -0.57 0.57 3.06
C PHE A 15 -0.72 -0.62 4.00
N PHE A 16 -1.22 -0.41 5.23
CA PHE A 16 -1.50 -1.51 6.16
C PHE A 16 -2.58 -2.48 5.65
N ASN A 17 -3.49 -2.04 4.79
CA ASN A 17 -4.47 -2.92 4.14
C ASN A 17 -3.94 -3.59 2.86
N TYR A 18 -2.81 -3.12 2.33
CA TYR A 18 -2.17 -3.66 1.12
C TYR A 18 -1.19 -4.79 1.46
N ILE A 19 -0.44 -4.65 2.55
CA ILE A 19 0.51 -5.66 3.02
C ILE A 19 -0.21 -6.84 3.68
N ASN A 20 0.48 -7.97 3.84
CA ASN A 20 -0.12 -9.12 4.52
C ASN A 20 -0.16 -8.92 6.06
N GLU A 21 -0.97 -9.73 6.75
CA GLU A 21 -1.23 -9.54 8.19
C GLU A 21 0.03 -9.76 9.06
N ASP A 22 0.92 -10.67 8.67
CA ASP A 22 2.17 -10.94 9.40
C ASP A 22 3.11 -9.73 9.31
N GLU A 23 3.27 -9.16 8.11
CA GLU A 23 4.08 -7.96 7.89
C GLU A 23 3.51 -6.75 8.64
N LYS A 24 2.18 -6.61 8.63
CA LYS A 24 1.49 -5.56 9.39
C LYS A 24 1.77 -5.67 10.88
N GLN A 25 1.70 -6.86 11.47
CA GLN A 25 1.96 -7.06 12.89
C GLN A 25 3.40 -6.68 13.26
N ILE A 26 4.38 -7.08 12.43
CA ILE A 26 5.79 -6.71 12.63
C ILE A 26 5.96 -5.19 12.59
N ILE A 27 5.38 -4.52 11.60
CA ILE A 27 5.48 -3.06 11.45
C ILE A 27 4.78 -2.34 12.61
N GLU A 28 3.59 -2.79 13.02
CA GLU A 28 2.86 -2.20 14.16
C GLU A 28 3.61 -2.38 15.48
N LYS A 29 4.27 -3.53 15.66
CA LYS A 29 5.14 -3.79 16.82
C LYS A 29 6.34 -2.86 16.82
N GLY A 30 7.03 -2.72 15.68
CA GLY A 30 8.18 -1.81 15.55
C GLY A 30 7.84 -0.33 15.69
N LEU A 31 6.62 0.07 15.31
CA LEU A 31 6.12 1.44 15.54
C LEU A 31 5.85 1.72 17.02
N LYS A 32 5.57 0.70 17.84
CA LYS A 32 5.38 0.85 19.29
C LYS A 32 6.71 0.79 20.03
N ASP A 33 7.51 -0.24 19.78
CA ASP A 33 8.85 -0.38 20.31
C ASP A 33 9.72 -1.21 19.36
N LEU A 34 10.69 -0.55 18.73
CA LEU A 34 11.60 -1.20 17.79
C LEU A 34 12.56 -2.18 18.47
N ASP A 35 12.87 -1.99 19.76
CA ASP A 35 13.79 -2.89 20.49
C ASP A 35 13.15 -4.24 20.81
N ASP A 36 11.82 -4.32 20.79
CA ASP A 36 11.07 -5.56 21.03
C ASP A 36 10.90 -6.40 19.76
N VAL A 37 11.30 -5.88 18.60
CA VAL A 37 11.22 -6.56 17.29
C VAL A 37 12.56 -7.20 16.96
N ASP A 38 12.55 -8.45 16.50
CA ASP A 38 13.77 -9.11 16.04
C ASP A 38 14.29 -8.40 14.77
N GLN A 39 15.61 -8.23 14.65
CA GLN A 39 16.20 -7.67 13.44
C GLN A 39 15.90 -8.53 12.21
N ASP A 40 15.82 -9.85 12.38
CA ASP A 40 15.45 -10.78 11.30
C ASP A 40 13.97 -10.60 10.87
N GLU A 41 13.09 -10.13 11.76
CA GLU A 41 11.70 -9.78 11.40
C GLU A 41 11.64 -8.48 10.58
N LEU A 42 12.55 -7.53 10.83
CA LEU A 42 12.62 -6.26 10.11
C LEU A 42 13.08 -6.40 8.65
N ASP A 43 13.61 -7.56 8.26
CA ASP A 43 13.95 -7.88 6.88
C ASP A 43 12.73 -7.81 5.93
N VAL A 44 11.51 -7.84 6.47
CA VAL A 44 10.28 -7.52 5.72
C VAL A 44 10.39 -6.19 4.95
N LEU A 45 11.06 -5.18 5.50
CA LEU A 45 11.18 -3.85 4.90
C LEU A 45 12.02 -3.87 3.62
N SER A 46 12.93 -4.86 3.48
CA SER A 46 13.75 -5.04 2.28
C SER A 46 12.91 -5.37 1.04
N ARG A 47 11.74 -6.02 1.23
CA ARG A 47 10.78 -6.32 0.16
C ARG A 47 10.21 -5.07 -0.49
N TYR A 48 10.21 -3.96 0.24
CA TYR A 48 9.75 -2.66 -0.20
C TYR A 48 10.90 -1.75 -0.66
N GLU A 49 12.05 -2.35 -1.02
CA GLU A 49 13.27 -1.65 -1.45
C GLU A 49 13.80 -0.65 -0.41
N CYS A 50 13.48 -0.85 0.87
CA CYS A 50 14.01 -0.02 1.94
C CYS A 50 15.52 -0.27 2.10
N LYS A 51 16.33 0.74 1.79
CA LYS A 51 17.80 0.70 1.98
C LYS A 51 18.26 1.43 3.25
N THR A 52 17.33 2.05 3.96
CA THR A 52 17.61 2.83 5.17
C THR A 52 17.52 1.92 6.38
N LEU A 53 18.58 1.90 7.21
CA LEU A 53 18.56 1.14 8.44
C LEU A 53 17.51 1.73 9.41
N PRO A 54 16.55 0.92 9.91
CA PRO A 54 15.53 1.42 10.81
C PRO A 54 16.10 1.71 12.21
N THR A 55 15.73 2.85 12.78
CA THR A 55 16.05 3.30 14.14
C THR A 55 14.79 3.83 14.81
N LYS A 56 14.75 3.89 16.15
CA LYS A 56 13.58 4.42 16.89
C LYS A 56 13.15 5.81 16.43
N GLU A 57 14.09 6.64 16.01
CA GLU A 57 13.86 8.01 15.57
C GLU A 57 13.32 8.09 14.14
N ASN A 58 13.70 7.14 13.28
CA ASN A 58 13.39 7.19 11.85
C ASN A 58 12.30 6.19 11.41
N PHE A 59 11.95 5.20 12.24
CA PHE A 59 11.07 4.08 11.86
C PHE A 59 9.73 4.57 11.33
N GLY A 60 9.08 5.47 12.07
CA GLY A 60 7.81 6.06 11.65
C GLY A 60 7.90 6.83 10.33
N ARG A 61 9.03 7.48 10.04
CA ARG A 61 9.28 8.16 8.77
C ARG A 61 9.47 7.15 7.63
N ILE A 62 10.27 6.10 7.87
CA ILE A 62 10.47 5.01 6.89
C ILE A 62 9.12 4.41 6.48
N ILE A 63 8.25 4.07 7.43
CA ILE A 63 6.94 3.49 7.12
C ILE A 63 6.06 4.46 6.30
N ASN A 64 6.12 5.76 6.56
CA ASN A 64 5.42 6.74 5.73
C ASN A 64 5.96 6.81 4.31
N GLU A 65 7.28 6.82 4.15
CA GLU A 65 7.94 6.84 2.84
C GLU A 65 7.62 5.58 2.03
N LEU A 66 7.61 4.41 2.68
CA LEU A 66 7.20 3.15 2.05
C LEU A 66 5.73 3.19 1.64
N ALA A 67 4.84 3.68 2.50
CA ALA A 67 3.43 3.80 2.19
C ALA A 67 3.19 4.73 0.99
N GLU A 68 3.87 5.88 0.93
CA GLU A 68 3.81 6.79 -0.21
C GLU A 68 4.38 6.15 -1.49
N HIS A 69 5.52 5.45 -1.40
CA HIS A 69 6.13 4.79 -2.56
C HIS A 69 5.22 3.71 -3.15
N GLU A 70 4.72 2.80 -2.32
CA GLU A 70 3.88 1.68 -2.77
C GLU A 70 2.50 2.13 -3.24
N ILE A 71 1.84 3.00 -2.48
CA ILE A 71 0.44 3.36 -2.76
C ILE A 71 0.33 4.49 -3.79
N ILE A 72 1.26 5.45 -3.80
CA ILE A 72 1.18 6.60 -4.72
C ILE A 72 2.10 6.40 -5.90
N GLN A 73 3.40 6.19 -5.69
CA GLN A 73 4.37 6.25 -6.79
C GLN A 73 4.20 5.09 -7.77
N LYS A 74 4.07 3.85 -7.27
CA LYS A 74 3.83 2.67 -8.12
C LYS A 74 2.49 2.74 -8.85
N THR A 75 1.41 3.09 -8.14
CA THR A 75 0.08 3.20 -8.78
C THR A 75 0.04 4.34 -9.80
N THR A 76 0.73 5.45 -9.53
CA THR A 76 0.87 6.58 -10.46
C THR A 76 1.62 6.17 -11.71
N PHE A 77 2.73 5.44 -11.58
CA PHE A 77 3.49 4.95 -12.73
C PHE A 77 2.62 4.08 -13.67
N ILE A 78 1.87 3.14 -13.08
CA ILE A 78 0.93 2.29 -13.82
C ILE A 78 -0.14 3.16 -14.49
N SER A 79 -0.76 4.04 -13.71
CA SER A 79 -1.80 4.95 -14.17
C SER A 79 -1.36 5.85 -15.31
N ASP A 80 -0.17 6.44 -15.23
CA ASP A 80 0.41 7.30 -16.26
C ASP A 80 0.72 6.47 -17.53
N SER A 81 1.15 5.20 -17.39
CA SER A 81 1.38 4.29 -18.53
C SER A 81 0.09 3.96 -19.30
N PHE A 82 -1.06 3.90 -18.61
CA PHE A 82 -2.36 3.67 -19.25
C PHE A 82 -3.05 4.97 -19.69
N TYR A 83 -2.63 6.12 -19.18
CA TYR A 83 -3.31 7.40 -19.40
C TYR A 83 -3.45 7.75 -20.89
N ASP A 84 -2.42 7.48 -21.69
CA ASP A 84 -2.44 7.74 -23.14
C ASP A 84 -3.47 6.89 -23.89
N VAL A 85 -3.87 5.74 -23.34
CA VAL A 85 -4.82 4.79 -23.96
C VAL A 85 -6.25 5.02 -23.47
N ILE A 86 -6.43 5.22 -22.16
CA ILE A 86 -7.77 5.23 -21.52
C ILE A 86 -8.09 6.52 -20.76
N GLY A 87 -7.14 7.45 -20.60
CA GLY A 87 -7.28 8.65 -19.77
C GLY A 87 -8.37 9.62 -20.23
N ASN A 88 -8.62 9.68 -21.55
CA ASN A 88 -9.71 10.49 -22.11
C ASN A 88 -11.04 9.72 -22.24
N MET A 89 -11.05 8.41 -21.97
CA MET A 89 -12.23 7.55 -22.14
C MET A 89 -12.93 7.25 -20.80
N LEU A 90 -12.20 7.31 -19.69
CA LEU A 90 -12.69 6.91 -18.38
C LEU A 90 -12.68 8.09 -17.41
N THR A 91 -13.82 8.32 -16.76
CA THR A 91 -13.90 9.26 -15.64
C THR A 91 -13.49 8.58 -14.33
N SER A 92 -13.08 9.37 -13.34
CA SER A 92 -12.78 8.87 -11.98
C SER A 92 -13.95 8.09 -11.37
N ALA A 93 -15.20 8.44 -11.70
CA ALA A 93 -16.38 7.74 -11.20
C ALA A 93 -16.53 6.35 -11.82
N MET A 94 -16.21 6.19 -13.11
CA MET A 94 -16.25 4.90 -13.80
C MET A 94 -15.20 3.94 -13.25
N LEU A 95 -13.98 4.42 -13.00
CA LEU A 95 -12.93 3.60 -12.38
C LEU A 95 -13.28 3.19 -10.95
N HIS A 96 -13.88 4.10 -10.18
CA HIS A 96 -14.37 3.76 -8.84
C HIS A 96 -15.43 2.65 -8.89
N ALA A 97 -16.36 2.70 -9.86
CA ALA A 97 -17.38 1.66 -10.02
C ALA A 97 -16.75 0.30 -10.38
N VAL A 98 -15.76 0.28 -11.28
CA VAL A 98 -15.02 -0.95 -11.64
C VAL A 98 -14.26 -1.51 -10.43
N TYR A 99 -13.62 -0.63 -9.65
CA TYR A 99 -12.92 -1.04 -8.44
C TYR A 99 -13.87 -1.68 -7.43
N GLU A 100 -15.03 -1.08 -7.16
CA GLU A 100 -16.02 -1.63 -6.23
C GLU A 100 -16.55 -3.00 -6.68
N ASP A 101 -16.72 -3.20 -7.98
CA ASP A 101 -17.15 -4.50 -8.54
C ASP A 101 -16.04 -5.57 -8.44
N CYS A 102 -14.79 -5.15 -8.64
CA CYS A 102 -13.61 -6.04 -8.60
C CYS A 102 -13.07 -6.28 -7.19
N LYS A 103 -13.46 -5.46 -6.20
CA LYS A 103 -12.96 -5.56 -4.83
C LYS A 103 -13.33 -6.94 -4.26
N PRO A 104 -12.35 -7.73 -3.80
CA PRO A 104 -12.64 -9.03 -3.20
C PRO A 104 -13.42 -8.82 -1.90
N ILE A 105 -14.74 -9.04 -1.98
CA ILE A 105 -15.60 -9.21 -0.82
C ILE A 105 -15.78 -10.70 -0.54
N SER A 106 -16.07 -11.07 0.71
CA SER A 106 -16.29 -12.47 1.14
C SER A 106 -17.26 -13.24 0.22
N ARG A 107 -18.15 -12.51 -0.47
CA ARG A 107 -19.15 -13.02 -1.42
C ARG A 107 -18.59 -13.37 -2.82
N ASN A 108 -17.45 -12.82 -3.23
CA ASN A 108 -16.79 -13.10 -4.52
C ASN A 108 -15.76 -14.24 -4.45
N ILE A 109 -15.29 -14.59 -3.24
CA ILE A 109 -14.34 -15.69 -3.01
C ILE A 109 -15.04 -17.06 -3.14
N LEU A 110 -16.33 -17.12 -2.82
CA LEU A 110 -17.13 -18.35 -2.86
C LEU A 110 -17.76 -18.67 -4.24
N LYS A 111 -17.64 -17.77 -5.22
CA LYS A 111 -18.20 -17.99 -6.58
C LYS A 111 -17.25 -18.72 -7.53
N LYS A 112 -16.05 -19.10 -7.07
CA LYS A 112 -15.04 -19.83 -7.84
C LYS A 112 -14.78 -21.23 -7.26
N TYR A 113 -15.83 -21.99 -6.95
CA TYR A 113 -15.76 -23.45 -6.77
C TYR A 113 -17.07 -24.09 -7.22
#